data_AF-A0A484ICP6-F1
#
_entry.id   AF-A0A484ICP6-F1
#
_cell.length_a   1.000
_cell.length_b   1.000
_cell.length_c   1.000
_cell.angle_alpha   90.00
_cell.angle_beta   90.00
_cell.angle_gamma   90.00
#
_symmetry.space_group_name_H-M   'P 1'
#
loop_
_entity.id
_entity.type
_entity.pdbx_description
1 polymer ?
#
loop_
_entity_poly.entity_id
_entity_poly.type
_entity_poly.pdbx_seq_one_letter_code
_entity_poly.pdbx_strand_id
1 'polypeptide(L)'
;MSESTKFNYSIIRENTINNFIKDLLEDRIEFDYSKSIKEDRNEVFNAAMDLKEKIIPYLSVEKDYANKDYHKLQENIFSCYLSLKIFGVIRQKTI
;
A
#
# COMPACT_ATOMS: atom_id res chain seq x y z
N MET A 1 16.51 -8.06 15.61
CA MET A 1 15.34 -8.85 15.18
C MET A 1 15.84 -10.15 14.58
N SER A 2 15.29 -11.31 14.98
CA SER A 2 15.66 -12.60 14.40
C SER A 2 15.16 -12.73 12.95
N GLU A 3 15.79 -13.61 12.15
CA GLU A 3 15.39 -13.84 10.75
C GLU A 3 13.95 -14.33 10.61
N SER A 4 13.48 -15.15 11.56
CA SER A 4 12.09 -15.60 11.63
C SER A 4 11.11 -14.42 11.77
N THR A 5 11.44 -13.41 12.58
CA THR A 5 10.59 -12.20 12.71
C THR A 5 10.54 -11.38 11.43
N LYS A 6 11.67 -11.24 10.72
CA LYS A 6 11.73 -10.51 9.44
C LYS A 6 10.90 -11.22 8.35
N PHE A 7 11.00 -12.54 8.29
CA PHE A 7 10.24 -13.36 7.35
C PHE A 7 8.73 -13.25 7.60
N ASN A 8 8.28 -13.38 8.86
CA ASN A 8 6.87 -13.22 9.22
C ASN A 8 6.33 -11.82 8.86
N TYR A 9 7.14 -10.78 9.07
CA TYR A 9 6.75 -9.42 8.71
C TYR A 9 6.60 -9.23 7.19
N SER A 10 7.49 -9.82 6.39
CA SER A 10 7.40 -9.80 4.92
C SER A 10 6.11 -10.45 4.42
N ILE A 11 5.73 -11.60 4.99
CA ILE A 11 4.47 -12.29 4.64
C ILE A 11 3.24 -11.43 5.01
N ILE A 12 3.22 -10.85 6.21
CA ILE A 12 2.12 -9.98 6.65
C ILE A 12 1.98 -8.77 5.72
N ARG A 13 3.11 -8.16 5.35
CA ARG A 13 3.17 -7.04 4.41
C ARG A 13 2.60 -7.42 3.06
N GLU A 14 3.07 -8.53 2.49
CA GLU A 14 2.60 -9.05 1.21
C GLU A 14 1.09 -9.30 1.20
N ASN A 15 0.57 -10.00 2.20
CA ASN A 15 -0.87 -10.26 2.33
C ASN A 15 -1.68 -8.97 2.44
N THR A 16 -1.18 -7.99 3.20
CA THR A 16 -1.84 -6.68 3.33
C THR A 16 -1.91 -5.95 2.00
N ILE A 17 -0.81 -5.95 1.24
CA ILE A 17 -0.75 -5.31 -0.08
C ILE A 17 -1.68 -6.01 -1.06
N ASN A 18 -1.62 -7.34 -1.14
CA ASN A 18 -2.46 -8.12 -2.06
C ASN A 18 -3.95 -7.91 -1.78
N ASN A 19 -4.35 -7.91 -0.50
CA ASN A 19 -5.73 -7.62 -0.11
C ASN A 19 -6.14 -6.18 -0.45
N PHE A 20 -5.26 -5.21 -0.17
CA PHE A 20 -5.53 -3.82 -0.52
C PHE A 20 -5.70 -3.62 -2.03
N ILE A 21 -4.83 -4.19 -2.85
CA ILE A 21 -4.94 -4.11 -4.32
C ILE A 21 -6.21 -4.80 -4.80
N LYS A 22 -6.56 -5.96 -4.22
CA LYS A 22 -7.82 -6.63 -4.52
C LYS A 22 -9.02 -5.73 -4.22
N ASP A 23 -9.06 -5.12 -3.03
CA ASP A 23 -10.13 -4.21 -2.64
C ASP A 23 -10.19 -2.96 -3.55
N LEU A 24 -9.05 -2.47 -4.05
CA LEU A 24 -9.02 -1.40 -5.07
C LEU A 24 -9.64 -1.84 -6.39
N LEU A 25 -9.29 -3.03 -6.88
CA LEU A 25 -9.80 -3.57 -8.16
C LEU A 25 -11.30 -3.90 -8.08
N GLU A 26 -11.77 -4.33 -6.92
CA GLU A 26 -13.19 -4.61 -6.64
C GLU A 26 -13.97 -3.35 -6.25
N ASP A 27 -13.36 -2.16 -6.35
CA ASP A 27 -13.95 -0.85 -6.01
C ASP A 27 -14.56 -0.81 -4.59
N ARG A 28 -13.91 -1.48 -3.64
CA ARG A 28 -14.31 -1.56 -2.21
C ARG A 28 -13.67 -0.50 -1.34
N ILE A 29 -12.75 0.29 -1.88
CA ILE A 29 -12.07 1.38 -1.18
C ILE A 29 -12.65 2.72 -1.64
N GLU A 30 -12.92 3.59 -0.69
CA GLU A 30 -13.25 4.99 -0.94
C GLU A 30 -12.03 5.88 -0.63
N PHE A 31 -11.75 6.83 -1.53
CA PHE A 31 -10.75 7.87 -1.32
C PHE A 31 -11.47 9.19 -1.01
N ASP A 32 -11.38 9.64 0.25
CA ASP A 32 -11.94 10.91 0.70
C ASP A 32 -10.82 11.84 1.18
N TYR A 33 -10.28 12.62 0.25
CA TYR A 33 -9.24 13.62 0.53
C TYR A 33 -9.72 14.76 1.44
N SER A 34 -11.03 14.95 1.60
CA SER A 34 -11.59 15.97 2.50
C SER A 34 -11.48 15.58 3.97
N LYS A 35 -11.37 14.28 4.25
CA LYS A 35 -11.23 13.71 5.60
C LYS A 35 -9.79 13.58 6.07
N SER A 36 -8.83 14.04 5.26
CA SER A 36 -7.42 14.04 5.63
C SER A 36 -7.22 14.73 6.98
N ILE A 37 -6.64 14.02 7.95
CA ILE A 37 -6.17 14.62 9.21
C ILE A 37 -4.89 15.44 9.02
N LYS A 38 -4.21 15.26 7.89
CA LYS A 38 -3.02 16.03 7.53
C LYS A 38 -3.47 17.35 6.90
N GLU A 39 -3.02 18.47 7.48
CA GLU A 39 -3.28 19.82 6.98
C GLU A 39 -2.57 20.08 5.64
N ASP A 40 -1.32 19.64 5.50
CA ASP A 40 -0.59 19.70 4.22
C ASP A 40 -1.05 18.59 3.27
N ARG A 41 -1.77 18.99 2.22
CA ARG A 41 -2.29 18.07 1.20
C ARG A 41 -1.22 17.57 0.23
N ASN A 42 -0.04 18.16 0.20
CA ASN A 42 1.04 17.71 -0.69
C ASN A 42 1.51 16.30 -0.32
N GLU A 43 1.66 16.01 0.98
CA GLU A 43 2.04 14.67 1.45
C GLU A 43 1.00 13.61 1.04
N VAL A 44 -0.28 13.93 1.20
CA VAL A 44 -1.39 13.04 0.80
C VAL A 44 -1.36 12.79 -0.71
N PHE A 45 -1.20 13.86 -1.49
CA PHE A 45 -1.15 13.79 -2.95
C PHE A 45 0.05 12.97 -3.43
N ASN A 46 1.23 13.22 -2.88
CA ASN A 46 2.45 12.48 -3.21
C ASN A 46 2.29 11.00 -2.88
N ALA A 47 1.75 10.66 -1.71
CA ALA A 47 1.52 9.26 -1.34
C ALA A 47 0.53 8.55 -2.29
N ALA A 48 -0.52 9.24 -2.74
CA ALA A 48 -1.48 8.69 -3.68
C ALA A 48 -0.89 8.52 -5.09
N MET A 49 -0.07 9.48 -5.55
CA MET A 49 0.63 9.41 -6.83
C MET A 49 1.66 8.28 -6.83
N ASP A 50 2.51 8.21 -5.80
CA ASP A 50 3.48 7.14 -5.63
C ASP A 50 2.80 5.77 -5.61
N LEU A 51 1.67 5.65 -4.89
CA LEU A 51 0.92 4.40 -4.86
C LEU A 51 0.49 3.97 -6.26
N LYS A 52 -0.10 4.88 -7.03
CA LYS A 52 -0.56 4.62 -8.41
C LYS A 52 0.60 4.17 -9.30
N GLU A 53 1.74 4.84 -9.22
CA GLU A 53 2.92 4.51 -10.01
C GLU A 53 3.52 3.15 -9.67
N LYS A 54 3.39 2.68 -8.43
CA LYS A 54 4.01 1.43 -7.96
C LYS A 54 3.12 0.19 -8.07
N ILE A 55 1.78 0.34 -8.05
CA ILE A 55 0.86 -0.81 -8.15
C ILE A 55 1.04 -1.56 -9.49
N ILE A 56 1.11 -0.86 -10.62
CA ILE A 56 1.23 -1.52 -11.93
C ILE A 56 2.54 -2.33 -12.05
N PRO A 57 3.73 -1.77 -11.74
CA PRO A 57 4.97 -2.54 -11.70
C PRO A 57 4.91 -3.73 -10.74
N TYR A 58 4.28 -3.58 -9.57
CA TYR A 58 4.14 -4.67 -8.60
C TYR A 58 3.29 -5.84 -9.12
N LEU A 59 2.28 -5.57 -9.94
CA LEU A 59 1.48 -6.62 -10.57
C LEU A 59 2.21 -7.35 -11.70
N SER A 60 3.20 -6.70 -12.31
CA SER A 60 3.95 -7.22 -13.47
C SER A 60 5.30 -7.84 -13.13
N VAL A 61 5.84 -7.57 -11.92
CA VAL A 61 7.14 -8.11 -11.49
C VAL A 61 7.01 -9.56 -11.04
N GLU A 62 8.07 -10.35 -11.26
CA GLU A 62 8.16 -11.71 -10.75
C GLU A 62 8.11 -11.74 -9.21
N LYS A 63 7.14 -12.48 -8.66
CA LYS A 63 6.90 -12.63 -7.23
C LYS A 63 7.82 -13.69 -6.64
N ASP A 64 9.08 -13.31 -6.46
CA ASP A 64 10.12 -14.14 -5.85
C ASP A 64 10.70 -13.43 -4.61
N TYR A 65 10.85 -14.16 -3.50
CA TYR A 65 11.47 -13.66 -2.27
C TYR A 65 12.98 -13.36 -2.43
N ALA A 66 13.64 -13.84 -3.49
CA ALA A 66 14.99 -13.42 -3.85
C ALA A 66 15.02 -12.13 -4.69
N ASN A 67 13.88 -11.72 -5.25
CA ASN A 67 13.78 -10.54 -6.12
C ASN A 67 13.75 -9.24 -5.30
N LYS A 68 14.84 -8.47 -5.36
CA LYS A 68 14.97 -7.20 -4.63
C LYS A 68 13.98 -6.14 -5.10
N ASP A 69 13.63 -6.12 -6.38
CA ASP A 69 12.68 -5.15 -6.92
C ASP A 69 11.26 -5.45 -6.44
N TYR A 70 10.90 -6.73 -6.33
CA TYR A 70 9.64 -7.15 -5.71
C TYR A 70 9.52 -6.63 -4.28
N HIS A 71 10.53 -6.84 -3.44
CA HIS A 71 10.56 -6.35 -2.06
C HIS A 71 10.51 -4.83 -1.98
N LYS A 72 11.26 -4.12 -2.83
CA LYS A 72 11.24 -2.66 -2.86
C LYS A 72 9.88 -2.12 -3.26
N LEU A 73 9.21 -2.75 -4.22
CA LEU A 73 7.84 -2.39 -4.61
C LEU A 73 6.86 -2.66 -3.45
N GLN A 74 7.00 -3.79 -2.76
CA GLN A 74 6.19 -4.07 -1.57
C GLN A 74 6.35 -2.99 -0.50
N GLU A 75 7.58 -2.60 -0.18
CA GLU A 75 7.85 -1.59 0.84
C GLU A 75 7.23 -0.23 0.50
N ASN A 76 7.38 0.21 -0.74
CA ASN A 76 6.82 1.47 -1.18
C ASN A 76 5.29 1.45 -1.14
N ILE A 77 4.66 0.41 -1.69
CA ILE A 77 3.19 0.30 -1.70
C ILE A 77 2.65 0.24 -0.28
N PHE A 78 3.27 -0.55 0.60
CA PHE A 78 2.85 -0.65 1.99
C PHE A 78 2.99 0.69 2.73
N SER A 79 4.08 1.42 2.49
CA SER A 79 4.31 2.75 3.07
C SER A 79 3.25 3.76 2.60
N CYS A 80 2.95 3.81 1.29
CA CYS A 80 1.91 4.67 0.75
C CYS A 80 0.52 4.31 1.30
N TYR A 81 0.17 3.02 1.30
CA TYR A 81 -1.08 2.52 1.87
C TYR A 81 -1.22 2.93 3.34
N LEU A 82 -0.17 2.71 4.15
CA LEU A 82 -0.20 3.04 5.57
C LEU A 82 -0.34 4.55 5.78
N SER A 83 0.36 5.37 5.00
CA SER A 83 0.26 6.83 5.03
C SER A 83 -1.16 7.29 4.74
N LEU A 84 -1.74 6.85 3.62
CA LEU A 84 -3.11 7.21 3.23
C LEU A 84 -4.14 6.75 4.27
N LYS A 85 -3.92 5.58 4.89
CA LYS A 85 -4.79 5.06 5.94
C LYS A 85 -4.70 5.88 7.22
N ILE A 86 -3.49 6.20 7.68
CA ILE A 86 -3.24 7.04 8.87
C ILE A 86 -3.80 8.44 8.65
N PHE A 87 -3.64 8.99 7.44
CA PHE A 87 -4.21 10.28 7.08
C PHE A 87 -5.74 10.25 7.01
N GLY A 88 -6.39 9.08 7.08
CA GLY A 88 -7.85 8.97 7.03
C GLY A 88 -8.44 9.18 5.64
N VAL A 89 -7.59 9.08 4.60
CA VAL A 89 -7.97 9.33 3.20
C VAL A 89 -8.60 8.10 2.58
N ILE A 90 -8.15 6.90 2.96
CA ILE A 90 -8.72 5.64 2.46
C ILE A 90 -9.54 4.94 3.54
N ARG A 91 -10.71 4.47 3.16
CA ARG A 91 -11.58 3.63 3.99
C ARG A 91 -12.26 2.55 3.17
N GLN A 92 -12.67 1.47 3.80
CA GLN A 92 -13.56 0.52 3.15
C GLN A 92 -14.94 1.16 2.95
N LYS A 93 -15.53 0.96 1.77
CA LYS A 93 -16.90 1.36 1.50
C LYS A 93 -17.83 0.59 2.45
N THR A 94 -18.78 1.30 3.03
CA THR A 94 -19.84 0.67 3.82
C THR A 94 -20.86 0.11 2.81
N ILE A 95 -21.06 -1.20 2.80
CA ILE A 95 -22.06 -1.88 1.96
C ILE A 95 -23.44 -1.71 2.60
#